data_AF-N1QQQ9-F1
#
_entry.id   AF-N1QQQ9-F1
#
_cell.length_a   1.000
_cell.length_b   1.000
_cell.length_c   1.000
_cell.angle_alpha   90.00
_cell.angle_beta   90.00
_cell.angle_gamma   90.00
#
_symmetry.space_group_name_H-M   'P 1'
#
loop_
_entity.id
_entity.type
_entity.pdbx_description
1 polymer ?
#
loop_
_entity_poly.entity_id
_entity_poly.type
_entity_poly.pdbx_seq_one_letter_code
_entity_poly.pdbx_strand_id
1 'polypeptide(L)'
;MASLTRAARSFLPINHTRTVTKMSLETYLVGNYSHDIGPLVRDAIDNGTVRELDLTIADDEDFRCKHADMLQKARDVDGFFSAYPNVLPCLTRLQLYNLRFAEGDMLHRALFDCCKQLQHLSLDHCDAGDGSVWQIDAPSSDLRVLELRYSYLKRLEVLCLPKLELLRWETSITRGLV
;
A
#
# COMPACT_ATOMS: atom_id res chain seq x y z
N MET A 1 -17.64 17.02 6.46
CA MET A 1 -16.22 16.80 6.82
C MET A 1 -16.02 16.65 8.34
N ALA A 2 -16.50 17.57 9.19
CA ALA A 2 -16.27 17.48 10.65
C ALA A 2 -16.78 16.21 11.37
N SER A 3 -17.78 15.51 10.82
CA SER A 3 -18.33 14.27 11.39
C SER A 3 -17.43 13.04 11.16
N LEU A 4 -16.81 12.94 9.98
CA LEU A 4 -15.87 11.86 9.62
C LEU A 4 -14.59 11.95 10.44
N THR A 5 -14.01 13.15 10.58
CA THR A 5 -12.85 13.39 11.43
C THR A 5 -13.14 13.05 12.89
N ARG A 6 -14.36 13.32 13.37
CA ARG A 6 -14.79 12.98 14.74
C ARG A 6 -14.96 11.48 14.94
N ALA A 7 -15.51 10.78 13.94
CA ALA A 7 -15.63 9.32 13.96
C ALA A 7 -14.24 8.66 13.92
N ALA A 8 -13.36 9.08 13.01
CA ALA A 8 -11.98 8.59 12.92
C ALA A 8 -11.21 8.79 14.24
N ARG A 9 -11.34 9.95 14.88
CA ARG A 9 -10.77 10.21 16.21
C ARG A 9 -11.33 9.32 17.31
N SER A 10 -12.59 8.87 17.21
CA SER A 10 -13.17 7.97 18.21
C SER A 10 -12.60 6.55 18.17
N PHE A 11 -12.07 6.13 17.01
CA PHE A 11 -11.40 4.84 16.86
C PHE A 11 -9.95 4.85 17.35
N LEU A 12 -9.36 6.04 17.50
CA LEU A 12 -8.03 6.24 18.09
C LEU A 12 -8.21 6.50 19.59
N PRO A 13 -7.99 5.53 20.48
CA PRO A 13 -8.21 5.76 21.91
C PRO A 13 -7.24 6.84 22.41
N ILE A 14 -7.78 8.02 22.76
CA ILE A 14 -7.02 9.14 23.38
C ILE A 14 -6.71 8.83 24.86
N ASN A 15 -6.96 7.61 25.34
CA ASN A 15 -6.70 7.25 26.73
C ASN A 15 -5.26 6.74 26.89
N HIS A 16 -4.49 7.46 27.69
CA HIS A 16 -3.08 7.21 28.09
C HIS A 16 -2.79 5.84 28.73
N THR A 17 -3.69 4.86 28.63
CA THR A 17 -3.64 3.58 29.32
C THR A 17 -3.78 2.36 28.40
N ARG A 18 -4.07 2.55 27.10
CA ARG A 18 -4.15 1.44 26.13
C ARG A 18 -3.34 1.76 24.88
N THR A 19 -2.10 1.27 24.84
CA THR A 19 -1.30 1.16 23.63
C THR A 19 -2.00 0.21 22.65
N VAL A 20 -2.49 0.73 21.52
CA VAL A 20 -2.98 -0.09 20.41
C VAL A 20 -1.77 -0.53 19.60
N THR A 21 -1.14 -1.62 20.02
CA THR A 21 0.10 -2.07 19.37
C THR A 21 -0.06 -2.27 17.87
N LYS A 22 -1.24 -2.70 17.41
CA LYS A 22 -1.55 -2.91 16.01
C LYS A 22 -2.88 -2.27 15.60
N MET A 23 -2.86 -1.55 14.48
CA MET A 23 -4.02 -0.93 13.84
C MET A 23 -4.26 -1.55 12.46
N SER A 24 -5.51 -1.71 12.07
CA SER A 24 -5.88 -2.01 10.68
C SER A 24 -6.76 -0.89 10.15
N LEU A 25 -6.37 -0.33 9.00
CA LEU A 25 -7.04 0.79 8.38
C LEU A 25 -7.28 0.50 6.90
N GLU A 26 -8.52 0.67 6.46
CA GLU A 26 -8.90 0.68 5.05
C GLU A 26 -9.36 2.09 4.69
N THR A 27 -8.82 2.63 3.61
CA THR A 27 -9.07 4.01 3.19
C THR A 27 -9.08 4.15 1.69
N TYR A 28 -9.77 5.19 1.21
CA TYR A 28 -9.76 5.63 -0.17
C TYR A 28 -9.02 6.96 -0.24
N LEU A 29 -8.01 7.06 -1.12
CA LEU A 29 -7.28 8.32 -1.34
C LEU A 29 -8.00 9.16 -2.41
N VAL A 30 -9.25 9.52 -2.15
CA VAL A 30 -10.06 10.34 -3.06
C VAL A 30 -10.09 11.79 -2.57
N GLY A 31 -9.79 12.75 -3.44
CA GLY A 31 -9.83 14.17 -3.10
C GLY A 31 -8.97 14.51 -1.87
N ASN A 32 -9.56 15.19 -0.88
CA ASN A 32 -8.82 15.69 0.29
C ASN A 32 -8.81 14.72 1.50
N TYR A 33 -9.29 13.47 1.37
CA TYR A 33 -9.37 12.55 2.52
C TYR A 33 -7.99 12.19 3.10
N SER A 34 -6.94 12.24 2.28
CA SER A 34 -5.54 12.12 2.72
C SER A 34 -5.17 13.17 3.77
N HIS A 35 -5.70 14.39 3.65
CA HIS A 35 -5.48 15.49 4.60
C HIS A 35 -6.23 15.32 5.93
N ASP A 36 -7.31 14.53 5.95
CA ASP A 36 -8.05 14.25 7.18
C ASP A 36 -7.46 13.03 7.91
N ILE A 37 -7.14 11.95 7.19
CA ILE A 37 -6.70 10.68 7.77
C ILE A 37 -5.20 10.69 8.08
N GLY A 38 -4.38 11.22 7.18
CA GLY A 38 -2.93 11.22 7.32
C GLY A 38 -2.43 11.83 8.63
N PRO A 39 -2.89 13.02 9.05
CA PRO A 39 -2.51 13.60 10.33
C PRO A 39 -2.93 12.75 11.53
N LEU A 40 -4.12 12.13 11.47
CA LEU A 40 -4.61 11.29 12.57
C LEU A 40 -3.76 10.03 12.76
N VAL A 41 -3.39 9.37 11.65
CA VAL A 41 -2.51 8.19 11.69
C VAL A 41 -1.12 8.59 12.17
N ARG A 42 -0.56 9.68 11.64
CA ARG A 42 0.74 10.22 12.07
C ARG A 42 0.73 10.52 13.57
N ASP A 43 -0.26 11.26 14.07
CA ASP A 43 -0.32 11.66 15.48
C ASP A 43 -0.43 10.43 16.40
N ALA A 44 -1.15 9.39 15.97
CA ALA A 44 -1.28 8.13 16.69
C ALA A 44 0.02 7.28 16.69
N ILE A 45 0.84 7.40 15.64
CA ILE A 45 2.18 6.78 15.59
C ILE A 45 3.14 7.57 16.47
N ASP A 46 3.19 8.90 16.31
CA ASP A 46 4.14 9.78 17.00
C ASP A 46 3.93 9.78 18.53
N ASN A 47 2.69 9.63 19.00
CA ASN A 47 2.40 9.50 20.43
C ASN A 47 2.55 8.07 20.97
N GLY A 48 2.96 7.12 20.11
CA GLY A 48 3.20 5.72 20.46
C GLY A 48 1.94 4.88 20.65
N THR A 49 0.76 5.41 20.32
CA THR A 49 -0.50 4.66 20.38
C THR A 49 -0.49 3.52 19.37
N VAL A 50 0.04 3.73 18.17
CA VAL A 50 0.17 2.75 17.07
C VAL A 50 1.63 2.42 16.82
N ARG A 51 1.96 1.13 16.75
CA ARG A 51 3.33 0.66 16.42
C ARG A 51 3.36 -0.18 15.14
N GLU A 52 2.30 -0.92 14.89
CA GLU A 52 2.09 -1.72 13.70
C GLU A 52 0.81 -1.26 12.99
N LEU A 53 0.89 -1.17 11.67
CA LEU A 53 -0.22 -0.75 10.81
C LEU A 53 -0.42 -1.75 9.67
N ASP A 54 -1.61 -2.31 9.58
CA ASP A 54 -2.13 -2.91 8.35
C ASP A 54 -2.88 -1.81 7.59
N LEU A 55 -2.47 -1.51 6.37
CA LEU A 55 -3.08 -0.48 5.54
C LEU A 55 -3.63 -1.08 4.25
N THR A 56 -4.87 -0.76 3.93
CA THR A 56 -5.48 -1.01 2.64
C THR A 56 -5.83 0.31 1.98
N ILE A 57 -5.27 0.57 0.80
CA ILE A 57 -5.65 1.71 -0.04
C ILE A 57 -6.57 1.17 -1.12
N ALA A 58 -7.87 1.20 -0.82
CA ALA A 58 -8.93 0.66 -1.64
C ALA A 58 -9.14 1.49 -2.92
N ASP A 59 -9.89 0.91 -3.85
CA ASP A 59 -10.47 1.61 -4.99
C ASP A 59 -11.93 1.22 -5.14
N ASP A 60 -12.68 1.97 -5.94
CA ASP A 60 -13.91 1.43 -6.50
C ASP A 60 -13.55 0.20 -7.35
N GLU A 61 -14.29 -0.89 -7.17
CA GLU A 61 -14.07 -2.21 -7.79
C GLU A 61 -14.30 -2.20 -9.33
N ASP A 62 -14.25 -1.05 -9.99
CA ASP A 62 -14.33 -1.01 -11.45
C ASP A 62 -13.04 -1.56 -12.06
N PHE A 63 -13.11 -2.82 -12.47
CA PHE A 63 -12.07 -3.58 -13.16
C PHE A 63 -11.62 -2.93 -14.48
N ARG A 64 -12.28 -1.85 -14.93
CA ARG A 64 -11.98 -1.08 -16.15
C ARG A 64 -11.30 0.27 -15.87
N CYS A 65 -10.55 0.36 -14.78
CA CYS A 65 -9.74 1.54 -14.48
C CYS A 65 -8.77 1.84 -15.65
N LYS A 66 -8.78 3.08 -16.16
CA LYS A 66 -7.90 3.45 -17.28
C LYS A 66 -6.47 3.58 -16.76
N HIS A 67 -5.47 3.29 -17.58
CA HIS A 67 -4.07 3.44 -17.19
C HIS A 67 -3.71 4.82 -16.63
N ALA A 68 -4.35 5.89 -17.15
CA ALA A 68 -4.16 7.25 -16.64
C ALA A 68 -4.65 7.40 -15.18
N ASP A 69 -5.77 6.75 -14.84
CA ASP A 69 -6.34 6.79 -13.49
C ASP A 69 -5.46 5.97 -12.52
N MET A 70 -4.96 4.80 -12.96
CA MET A 70 -4.01 4.00 -12.18
C MET A 70 -2.69 4.73 -11.89
N LEU A 71 -2.20 5.52 -12.84
CA LEU A 71 -1.01 6.36 -12.67
C LEU A 71 -1.28 7.53 -11.71
N GLN A 72 -2.46 8.15 -11.81
CA GLN A 72 -2.84 9.21 -10.87
C GLN A 72 -2.93 8.65 -9.45
N LYS A 73 -3.52 7.46 -9.29
CA LYS A 73 -3.56 6.77 -8.01
C LYS A 73 -2.17 6.47 -7.45
N ALA A 74 -1.22 6.05 -8.30
CA ALA A 74 0.16 5.86 -7.88
C ALA A 74 0.77 7.14 -7.29
N ARG A 75 0.53 8.28 -7.94
CA ARG A 75 0.96 9.60 -7.45
C ARG A 75 0.28 10.01 -6.15
N ASP A 76 -1.00 9.69 -5.99
CA ASP A 76 -1.75 10.02 -4.77
C ASP A 76 -1.24 9.18 -3.59
N VAL A 77 -0.93 7.90 -3.81
CA VAL A 77 -0.30 7.02 -2.81
C VAL A 77 1.10 7.50 -2.45
N ASP A 78 1.93 7.82 -3.45
CA ASP A 78 3.28 8.36 -3.24
C ASP A 78 3.24 9.70 -2.49
N GLY A 79 2.30 10.58 -2.85
CA GLY A 79 2.06 11.85 -2.17
C GLY A 79 1.61 11.66 -0.72
N PHE A 80 0.78 10.66 -0.43
CA PHE A 80 0.38 10.32 0.93
C PHE A 80 1.59 9.89 1.77
N PHE A 81 2.42 8.97 1.28
CA PHE A 81 3.60 8.52 2.01
C PHE A 81 4.69 9.61 2.12
N SER A 82 4.81 10.46 1.11
CA SER A 82 5.71 11.62 1.16
C SER A 82 5.26 12.67 2.19
N ALA A 83 3.96 12.88 2.36
CA ALA A 83 3.40 13.79 3.36
C ALA A 83 3.45 13.21 4.79
N TYR A 84 3.38 11.88 4.92
CA TYR A 84 3.33 11.18 6.21
C TYR A 84 4.35 10.03 6.27
N PRO A 85 5.66 10.31 6.18
CA PRO A 85 6.69 9.26 6.09
C PRO A 85 6.78 8.37 7.33
N ASN A 86 6.33 8.85 8.50
CA ASN A 86 6.28 8.09 9.76
C ASN A 86 5.35 6.86 9.67
N VAL A 87 4.47 6.82 8.67
CA VAL A 87 3.61 5.65 8.41
C VAL A 87 4.45 4.46 7.92
N LEU A 88 5.47 4.68 7.08
CA LEU A 88 6.20 3.62 6.38
C LEU A 88 6.89 2.63 7.34
N PRO A 89 7.62 3.05 8.40
CA PRO A 89 8.26 2.11 9.32
C PRO A 89 7.30 1.26 10.15
N CYS A 90 6.04 1.68 10.28
CA CYS A 90 5.00 0.98 11.04
C CYS A 90 4.19 0.00 10.19
N LEU A 91 4.29 0.04 8.85
CA LEU A 91 3.53 -0.85 7.98
C LEU A 91 3.98 -2.30 8.19
N THR A 92 3.03 -3.18 8.53
CA THR A 92 3.22 -4.64 8.59
C THR A 92 2.48 -5.36 7.47
N ARG A 93 1.38 -4.79 6.98
CA ARG A 93 0.66 -5.22 5.78
C ARG A 93 0.28 -4.03 4.93
N LEU A 94 0.42 -4.16 3.62
CA LEU A 94 -0.07 -3.19 2.66
C LEU A 94 -0.86 -3.89 1.56
N GLN A 95 -2.04 -3.38 1.25
CA GLN A 95 -2.85 -3.79 0.11
C GLN A 95 -3.13 -2.57 -0.78
N LEU A 96 -2.78 -2.68 -2.07
CA LEU A 96 -2.97 -1.63 -3.06
C LEU A 96 -3.81 -2.17 -4.22
N TYR A 97 -4.76 -1.35 -4.68
CA TYR A 97 -5.65 -1.68 -5.78
C TYR A 97 -5.45 -0.72 -6.95
N ASN A 98 -5.55 -1.21 -8.19
CA ASN A 98 -5.59 -0.41 -9.44
C ASN A 98 -4.44 0.61 -9.55
N LEU A 99 -3.21 0.20 -9.27
CA LEU A 99 -2.04 1.09 -9.28
C LEU A 99 -1.08 0.71 -10.40
N ARG A 100 -0.58 1.69 -11.14
CA ARG A 100 0.49 1.48 -12.13
C ARG A 100 1.80 2.07 -11.61
N PHE A 101 2.78 1.23 -11.31
CA PHE A 101 4.13 1.69 -11.02
C PHE A 101 4.71 2.37 -12.26
N ALA A 102 5.29 3.55 -12.07
CA ALA A 102 6.02 4.24 -13.14
C ALA A 102 7.47 3.73 -13.24
N GLU A 103 8.11 3.93 -14.39
CA GLU A 103 9.54 3.64 -14.53
C GLU A 103 10.34 4.58 -13.60
N GLY A 104 11.15 4.02 -12.70
CA GLY A 104 11.87 4.80 -11.68
C GLY A 104 11.02 5.25 -10.48
N ASP A 105 9.88 4.58 -10.23
CA ASP A 105 8.90 5.00 -9.22
C ASP A 105 9.48 5.19 -7.81
N MET A 106 9.18 6.33 -7.21
CA MET A 106 9.47 6.61 -5.80
C MET A 106 8.67 5.70 -4.87
N LEU A 107 7.47 5.28 -5.29
CA LEU A 107 6.64 4.37 -4.50
C LEU A 107 7.32 3.00 -4.34
N HIS A 108 7.89 2.44 -5.42
CA HIS A 108 8.65 1.19 -5.34
C HIS A 108 9.77 1.31 -4.30
N ARG A 109 10.53 2.41 -4.35
CA ARG A 109 11.59 2.68 -3.38
C ARG A 109 11.04 2.79 -1.96
N ALA A 110 9.95 3.52 -1.74
CA ALA A 110 9.33 3.67 -0.42
C ALA A 110 8.93 2.32 0.19
N LEU A 111 8.37 1.41 -0.62
CA LEU A 111 7.93 0.09 -0.17
C LEU A 111 9.07 -0.80 0.30
N PHE A 112 10.22 -0.78 -0.38
CA PHE A 112 11.31 -1.72 -0.12
C PHE A 112 12.47 -1.11 0.68
N ASP A 113 12.71 0.21 0.58
CA ASP A 113 13.76 0.90 1.33
C ASP A 113 13.27 1.41 2.69
N CYS A 114 12.03 1.89 2.80
CA CYS A 114 11.55 2.61 3.98
C CYS A 114 10.70 1.74 4.92
N CYS A 115 9.96 0.76 4.40
CA CYS A 115 9.08 -0.09 5.22
C CYS A 115 9.86 -1.20 5.93
N LYS A 116 10.33 -0.93 7.16
CA LYS A 116 11.18 -1.87 7.92
C LYS A 116 10.44 -3.06 8.54
N GLN A 117 9.12 -3.00 8.64
CA GLN A 117 8.30 -4.04 9.29
C GLN A 117 7.33 -4.71 8.31
N LEU A 118 7.38 -4.38 7.02
CA LEU A 118 6.40 -4.84 6.04
C LEU A 118 6.59 -6.33 5.76
N GLN A 119 5.63 -7.13 6.21
CA GLN A 119 5.66 -8.59 6.09
C GLN A 119 4.72 -9.11 5.00
N HIS A 120 3.69 -8.35 4.64
CA HIS A 120 2.72 -8.77 3.63
C HIS A 120 2.39 -7.62 2.67
N LEU A 121 2.62 -7.85 1.37
CA LEU A 121 2.25 -6.94 0.29
C LEU A 121 1.27 -7.63 -0.65
N SER A 122 0.09 -7.04 -0.84
CA SER A 122 -0.89 -7.46 -1.86
C SER A 122 -1.06 -6.36 -2.90
N LEU A 123 -0.98 -6.73 -4.16
CA LEU A 123 -1.22 -5.86 -5.29
C LEU A 123 -2.34 -6.44 -6.16
N ASP A 124 -3.46 -5.74 -6.22
CA ASP A 124 -4.66 -6.15 -6.94
C ASP A 124 -4.88 -5.24 -8.15
N HIS A 125 -5.00 -5.83 -9.35
CA HIS A 125 -5.16 -5.09 -10.60
C HIS A 125 -4.04 -4.05 -10.85
N CYS A 126 -2.84 -4.32 -10.34
CA CYS A 126 -1.69 -3.43 -10.51
C CYS A 126 -0.88 -3.74 -11.77
N ASP A 127 -0.18 -2.73 -12.26
CA ASP A 127 0.68 -2.75 -13.45
C ASP A 127 2.06 -2.15 -13.10
N ALA A 128 3.10 -2.48 -13.87
CA ALA A 128 4.41 -1.82 -13.81
C ALA A 128 4.78 -1.09 -15.11
N GLY A 129 3.87 -1.06 -16.09
CA GLY A 129 4.05 -0.42 -17.37
C GLY A 129 4.11 -1.37 -18.57
N ASP A 130 3.93 -0.83 -19.77
CA ASP A 130 3.84 -1.61 -21.01
C ASP A 130 5.17 -2.32 -21.31
N GLY A 131 5.20 -3.66 -21.19
CA GLY A 131 6.45 -4.40 -21.43
C GLY A 131 7.37 -4.48 -20.22
N SER A 132 6.99 -3.86 -19.11
CA SER A 132 7.83 -3.76 -17.92
C SER A 132 7.97 -5.10 -17.20
N VAL A 133 9.16 -5.26 -16.63
CA VAL A 133 9.47 -6.28 -15.64
C VAL A 133 9.39 -5.58 -14.30
N TRP A 134 8.60 -6.11 -13.38
CA TRP A 134 8.65 -5.62 -12.01
C TRP A 134 9.79 -6.32 -11.28
N GLN A 135 10.87 -5.59 -11.05
CA GLN A 135 12.10 -6.12 -10.47
C GLN A 135 12.18 -5.74 -9.00
N ILE A 136 12.43 -6.72 -8.13
CA ILE A 136 12.58 -6.51 -6.69
C ILE A 136 13.97 -6.94 -6.25
N ASP A 137 14.75 -5.96 -5.81
CA ASP A 137 16.05 -6.15 -5.15
C ASP A 137 16.02 -5.45 -3.79
N ALA A 138 15.66 -6.20 -2.74
CA ALA A 138 15.42 -5.67 -1.41
C ALA A 138 16.05 -6.57 -0.34
N PRO A 139 17.39 -6.56 -0.20
CA PRO A 139 18.13 -7.45 0.70
C PRO A 139 17.84 -7.21 2.18
N SER A 140 17.31 -6.04 2.54
CA SER A 140 16.93 -5.68 3.91
C SER A 140 15.44 -5.84 4.21
N SER A 141 14.66 -6.36 3.26
CA SER A 141 13.21 -6.47 3.39
C SER A 141 12.79 -7.56 4.38
N ASP A 142 11.76 -7.26 5.17
CA ASP A 142 11.06 -8.19 6.06
C ASP A 142 9.86 -8.90 5.41
N LEU A 143 9.70 -8.71 4.09
CA LEU A 143 8.57 -9.23 3.34
C LEU A 143 8.56 -10.76 3.31
N ARG A 144 7.49 -11.35 3.83
CA ARG A 144 7.25 -12.80 3.86
C ARG A 144 6.22 -13.24 2.85
N VAL A 145 5.24 -12.38 2.56
CA VAL A 145 4.14 -12.70 1.65
C VAL A 145 4.03 -11.62 0.58
N LEU A 146 4.09 -12.06 -0.68
CA LEU A 146 3.82 -11.25 -1.86
C LEU A 146 2.64 -11.85 -2.63
N GLU A 147 1.52 -11.14 -2.69
CA GLU A 147 0.35 -11.53 -3.46
C GLU A 147 0.15 -10.57 -4.64
N LEU A 148 0.09 -11.14 -5.84
CA LEU A 148 -0.21 -10.46 -7.10
C LEU A 148 -1.51 -11.02 -7.64
N ARG A 149 -2.59 -10.25 -7.59
CA ARG A 149 -3.94 -10.67 -7.97
C ARG A 149 -4.42 -9.86 -9.16
N TYR A 150 -4.84 -10.55 -10.22
CA TYR A 150 -5.36 -9.94 -11.45
C TYR A 150 -4.42 -8.87 -12.03
N SER A 151 -3.12 -9.01 -11.81
CA SER A 151 -2.13 -8.00 -12.18
C SER A 151 -1.88 -8.00 -13.69
N TYR A 152 -1.56 -6.81 -14.23
CA TYR A 152 -1.18 -6.61 -15.63
C TYR A 152 0.34 -6.78 -15.85
N LEU A 153 1.05 -7.24 -14.82
CA LEU A 153 2.49 -7.50 -14.84
C LEU A 153 2.82 -8.60 -15.86
N LYS A 154 3.72 -8.32 -16.79
CA LYS A 154 4.20 -9.32 -17.76
C LYS A 154 5.22 -10.26 -17.14
N ARG A 155 6.09 -9.76 -16.27
CA ARG A 155 7.17 -10.52 -15.62
C ARG A 155 7.48 -9.95 -14.25
N LEU A 156 7.72 -10.83 -13.28
CA LEU A 156 8.25 -10.51 -11.95
C LEU A 156 9.68 -11.06 -11.88
N GLU A 157 10.64 -10.21 -11.54
CA GLU A 157 12.03 -10.60 -11.29
C GLU A 157 12.40 -10.32 -9.84
N VAL A 158 12.45 -11.36 -9.02
CA VAL A 158 12.93 -11.24 -7.64
C VAL A 158 14.43 -11.49 -7.63
N LEU A 159 15.22 -10.43 -7.61
CA LEU A 159 16.68 -10.51 -7.45
C LEU A 159 17.05 -10.84 -6.01
N CYS A 160 16.43 -10.16 -5.04
CA CYS A 160 16.69 -10.37 -3.62
C CYS A 160 15.46 -10.08 -2.76
N LEU A 161 14.89 -11.11 -2.15
CA LEU A 161 13.87 -11.03 -1.10
C LEU A 161 14.09 -12.18 -0.10
N PRO A 162 15.03 -12.04 0.84
CA PRO A 162 15.57 -13.19 1.58
C PRO A 162 14.59 -13.84 2.56
N LYS A 163 13.54 -13.12 2.97
CA LYS A 163 12.53 -13.60 3.94
C LYS A 163 11.22 -14.03 3.28
N LEU A 164 11.14 -14.06 1.94
CA LEU A 164 9.93 -14.42 1.22
C LEU A 164 9.59 -15.90 1.45
N GLU A 165 8.41 -16.14 2.02
CA GLU A 165 7.89 -17.47 2.33
C GLU A 165 6.78 -17.88 1.36
N LEU A 166 5.99 -16.91 0.90
CA LEU A 166 4.84 -17.14 0.03
C LEU A 166 4.79 -16.12 -1.10
N LEU A 167 4.88 -16.62 -2.33
CA LEU A 167 4.57 -15.87 -3.54
C LEU A 167 3.29 -16.44 -4.15
N ARG A 168 2.25 -15.62 -4.24
CA ARG A 168 1.01 -15.96 -4.95
C ARG A 168 0.85 -15.06 -6.15
N TRP A 169 0.67 -15.66 -7.32
CA TRP A 169 0.43 -14.93 -8.54
C TRP A 169 -0.79 -15.51 -9.26
N GLU A 170 -1.88 -14.76 -9.18
CA GLU A 170 -3.13 -15.06 -9.88
C GLU A 170 -3.20 -14.16 -11.12
N THR A 171 -3.09 -14.79 -12.29
CA THR A 171 -3.19 -14.08 -13.57
C THR A 171 -4.65 -14.02 -13.99
N SER A 172 -5.06 -12.88 -14.55
CA SER A 172 -6.34 -12.75 -15.22
C SER A 172 -6.35 -13.72 -16.40
N ILE A 173 -7.14 -14.80 -16.33
CA ILE A 173 -7.32 -15.71 -17.46
C ILE A 173 -7.98 -14.88 -18.57
N THR A 174 -7.18 -14.38 -19.51
CA THR A 174 -7.69 -14.03 -20.83
C THR A 174 -8.17 -15.34 -21.43
N ARG A 175 -9.47 -15.63 -21.27
CA ARG A 175 -10.17 -16.57 -22.12
C ARG A 175 -9.92 -16.08 -23.54
N GLY A 176 -9.00 -16.73 -24.25
CA GLY A 176 -8.83 -16.56 -25.68
C GLY A 176 -10.18 -16.76 -26.33
N LEU A 177 -10.70 -15.70 -26.93
CA LEU A 177 -11.71 -15.81 -27.96
C LEU A 177 -11.02 -16.55 -29.12
N VAL A 178 -11.31 -17.84 -29.23
CA VAL A 178 -11.10 -18.64 -30.45
C VAL A 178 -12.14 -18.21 -31.48
#